data_AF-A0A1Q7VV20-F1
#
_entry.id   AF-A0A1Q7VV20-F1
#
_cell.length_a   1.000
_cell.length_b   1.000
_cell.length_c   1.000
_cell.angle_alpha   90.00
_cell.angle_beta   90.00
_cell.angle_gamma   90.00
#
_symmetry.space_group_name_H-M   'P 1'
#
loop_
_entity.id
_entity.type
_entity.pdbx_description
1 polymer ?
#
loop_
_entity_poly.entity_id
_entity_poly.type
_entity_poly.pdbx_seq_one_letter_code
_entity_poly.pdbx_strand_id
1 'polypeptide(L)'
;MVDSFLWIVVTWLLVRWIRCRDDRLLLWSGLVTAVALQAKYLIVFFWLAAVAAILVVGPRDLLRRWLFWAGAAVVVLTALPALVWQARHGWPQLAMGQVLAAERDPGGPAGFVLLLLVSAGVLGAPLLGYGLWRTLRSPEYRFLGWTFLGLVVIFLATLGHGYYTAGMFAALCAAGAVGLDRVRGRWLPWVAWPAGVLSAVLVVTLLPVRPATSLAGRTAATNPVNADSVGWPELADAVASAYRALPPDQRRRTTIVAHTYWMAGALARYGPPRGLPEVYSPNRGYWYFGSPPDSATAVVYVGDTSAHLMQYFDQVRQVATVDNRLGVANTVQGAPIWLCDGPRQPWSMAWPRLRFL
;
A
#
# COMPACT_ATOMS: atom_id res chain seq x y z
N MET A 1 -7.66 2.88 -0.49
CA MET A 1 -7.25 2.74 0.92
C MET A 1 -8.45 2.27 1.76
N VAL A 2 -8.89 1.02 1.53
CA VAL A 2 -10.01 0.43 2.27
C VAL A 2 -9.62 0.19 3.74
N ASP A 3 -8.34 -0.08 3.98
CA ASP A 3 -7.73 -0.25 5.30
C ASP A 3 -7.97 0.94 6.23
N SER A 4 -7.62 2.17 5.82
CA SER A 4 -7.81 3.36 6.67
C SER A 4 -9.28 3.57 7.02
N PHE A 5 -10.20 3.39 6.06
CA PHE A 5 -11.63 3.49 6.31
C PHE A 5 -12.10 2.47 7.35
N LEU A 6 -11.67 1.21 7.25
CA LEU A 6 -12.07 0.17 8.20
C LEU A 6 -11.51 0.43 9.60
N TRP A 7 -10.32 1.01 9.74
CA TRP A 7 -9.80 1.46 11.03
C TRP A 7 -10.65 2.56 11.66
N ILE A 8 -11.15 3.50 10.86
CA ILE A 8 -12.08 4.55 11.31
C ILE A 8 -13.37 3.90 11.82
N VAL A 9 -13.92 2.91 11.11
CA VAL A 9 -15.11 2.19 11.54
C VAL A 9 -14.84 1.41 12.84
N VAL A 10 -13.72 0.70 12.96
CA VAL A 10 -13.36 -0.04 14.19
C VAL A 10 -13.24 0.93 15.37
N THR A 11 -12.48 2.01 15.23
CA THR A 11 -12.30 3.00 16.31
C THR A 11 -13.61 3.68 16.68
N TRP A 12 -14.47 4.00 15.70
CA TRP A 12 -15.81 4.52 15.94
C TRP A 12 -16.70 3.52 16.71
N LEU A 13 -16.69 2.24 16.33
CA LEU A 13 -17.44 1.19 17.04
C LEU A 13 -16.96 1.03 18.49
N LEU A 14 -15.65 1.09 18.72
CA LEU A 14 -15.07 1.04 20.07
C LEU A 14 -15.49 2.25 20.92
N VAL A 15 -15.42 3.46 20.36
CA VAL A 15 -15.91 4.68 21.02
C VAL A 15 -17.41 4.59 21.31
N ARG A 16 -18.19 4.10 20.33
CA ARG A 16 -19.64 3.93 20.49
C ARG A 16 -19.98 2.88 21.54
N TRP A 17 -19.24 1.79 21.63
CA TRP A 17 -19.40 0.79 22.69
C TRP A 17 -19.16 1.40 24.07
N ILE A 18 -18.14 2.24 24.24
CA ILE A 18 -17.90 2.93 25.53
C ILE A 18 -19.09 3.79 25.95
N ARG A 19 -19.71 4.48 24.98
CA ARG A 19 -20.86 5.38 25.22
C ARG A 19 -22.18 4.64 25.45
N CYS A 20 -22.47 3.64 24.62
CA CYS A 20 -23.79 2.98 24.60
C CYS A 20 -23.83 1.67 25.41
N ARG A 21 -22.66 1.07 25.68
CA ARG A 21 -22.51 -0.25 26.33
C ARG A 21 -23.32 -1.37 25.65
N ASP A 22 -23.54 -1.25 24.34
CA ASP A 22 -24.13 -2.29 23.51
C ASP A 22 -23.05 -3.25 23.00
N ASP A 23 -22.94 -4.42 23.63
CA ASP A 23 -21.91 -5.42 23.35
C ASP A 23 -21.95 -5.96 21.90
N ARG A 24 -23.06 -5.79 21.16
CA ARG A 24 -23.14 -6.12 19.72
C ARG A 24 -22.11 -5.34 18.90
N LEU A 25 -21.74 -4.15 19.34
CA LEU A 25 -20.73 -3.31 18.67
C LEU A 25 -19.33 -3.95 18.70
N LEU A 26 -19.04 -4.81 19.69
CA LEU A 26 -17.77 -5.55 19.76
C LEU A 26 -17.72 -6.70 18.75
N LEU A 27 -18.86 -7.33 18.47
CA LEU A 27 -18.95 -8.31 17.38
C LEU A 27 -18.78 -7.62 16.02
N TRP A 28 -19.46 -6.48 15.82
CA TRP A 28 -19.29 -5.68 14.61
C TRP A 28 -17.85 -5.20 14.41
N SER A 29 -17.14 -4.81 15.48
CA SER A 29 -15.73 -4.43 15.36
C SER A 29 -14.85 -5.62 14.96
N GLY A 30 -15.16 -6.83 15.44
CA GLY A 30 -14.55 -8.07 14.97
C GLY A 30 -14.82 -8.36 13.49
N LEU A 31 -16.06 -8.19 13.02
CA LEU A 31 -16.41 -8.37 11.61
C LEU A 31 -15.70 -7.37 10.69
N VAL A 32 -15.66 -6.10 11.07
CA VAL A 32 -14.93 -5.06 10.32
C VAL A 32 -13.42 -5.35 10.33
N THR A 33 -12.89 -5.84 11.46
CA THR A 33 -11.50 -6.28 11.56
C THR A 33 -11.21 -7.46 10.63
N ALA A 34 -12.12 -8.42 10.52
CA ALA A 34 -11.97 -9.56 9.61
C ALA A 34 -11.87 -9.08 8.16
N VAL A 35 -12.69 -8.10 7.75
CA VAL A 35 -12.58 -7.47 6.42
C VAL A 35 -11.28 -6.68 6.28
N ALA A 36 -10.87 -5.94 7.31
CA ALA A 36 -9.64 -5.15 7.28
C ALA A 36 -8.40 -6.02 7.10
N LEU A 37 -8.41 -7.20 7.73
CA LEU A 37 -7.34 -8.18 7.65
C LEU A 37 -7.13 -8.71 6.22
N GLN A 38 -8.21 -8.86 5.45
CA GLN A 38 -8.13 -9.28 4.04
C GLN A 38 -7.51 -8.21 3.14
N ALA A 39 -7.59 -6.94 3.54
CA ALA A 39 -6.95 -5.85 2.81
C ALA A 39 -5.47 -5.69 3.21
N LYS A 40 -5.19 -5.58 4.51
CA LYS A 40 -3.83 -5.47 5.05
C LYS A 40 -3.73 -6.03 6.47
N TYR A 41 -2.62 -6.72 6.75
CA TYR A 41 -2.30 -7.22 8.10
C TYR A 41 -2.01 -6.12 9.13
N LEU A 42 -1.96 -4.83 8.75
CA LEU A 42 -1.70 -3.73 9.69
C LEU A 42 -2.69 -3.69 10.86
N ILE A 43 -3.94 -4.10 10.64
CA ILE A 43 -4.97 -4.11 11.69
C ILE A 43 -4.61 -5.04 12.87
N VAL A 44 -3.74 -6.03 12.65
CA VAL A 44 -3.23 -6.89 13.73
C VAL A 44 -2.41 -6.08 14.72
N PHE A 45 -1.52 -5.21 14.24
CA PHE A 45 -0.74 -4.32 15.11
C PHE A 45 -1.60 -3.32 15.86
N PHE A 46 -2.69 -2.85 15.23
CA PHE A 46 -3.70 -2.03 15.92
C PHE A 46 -4.28 -2.78 17.12
N TRP A 47 -4.75 -4.02 16.93
CA TRP A 47 -5.33 -4.79 18.03
C TRP A 47 -4.31 -5.20 19.09
N LEU A 48 -3.07 -5.51 18.71
CA LEU A 48 -2.00 -5.77 19.69
C LEU A 48 -1.76 -4.54 20.58
N ALA A 49 -1.60 -3.36 19.97
CA ALA A 49 -1.42 -2.12 20.70
C ALA A 49 -2.68 -1.76 21.53
N ALA A 50 -3.88 -1.97 20.99
CA ALA A 50 -5.14 -1.66 21.66
C ALA A 50 -5.40 -2.58 22.86
N VAL A 51 -5.22 -3.89 22.70
CA VAL A 51 -5.38 -4.85 23.81
C VAL A 51 -4.34 -4.59 24.89
N ALA A 52 -3.08 -4.33 24.54
CA ALA A 52 -2.05 -3.95 25.51
C ALA A 52 -2.43 -2.67 26.26
N ALA A 53 -2.89 -1.63 25.55
CA ALA A 53 -3.36 -0.39 26.17
C ALA A 53 -4.57 -0.63 27.08
N ILE A 54 -5.56 -1.42 26.65
CA ILE A 54 -6.75 -1.75 27.45
C ILE A 54 -6.38 -2.52 28.72
N LEU A 55 -5.41 -3.44 28.66
CA LEU A 55 -4.94 -4.18 29.83
C LEU A 55 -4.24 -3.27 30.85
N VAL A 56 -3.34 -2.40 30.38
CA VAL A 56 -2.54 -1.52 31.25
C VAL A 56 -3.39 -0.39 31.82
N VAL A 57 -4.10 0.35 30.95
CA VAL A 57 -4.76 1.60 31.34
C VAL A 57 -6.29 1.51 31.44
N GLY A 58 -6.92 0.46 30.90
CA GLY A 58 -8.38 0.28 30.86
C GLY A 58 -9.03 0.88 29.61
N PRO A 59 -10.31 0.57 29.31
CA PRO A 59 -11.28 -0.12 30.18
C PRO A 59 -11.24 -1.65 30.04
N ARG A 60 -10.75 -2.35 31.08
CA ARG A 60 -10.59 -3.83 31.09
C ARG A 60 -11.88 -4.61 30.92
N ASP A 61 -13.02 -3.99 31.23
CA ASP A 61 -14.35 -4.58 31.05
C ASP A 61 -14.61 -4.96 29.57
N LEU A 62 -13.99 -4.28 28.60
CA LEU A 62 -14.10 -4.62 27.18
C LEU A 62 -13.69 -6.08 26.92
N LEU A 63 -12.57 -6.51 27.52
CA LEU A 63 -12.01 -7.86 27.35
C LEU A 63 -12.79 -8.92 28.12
N ARG A 64 -13.73 -8.53 28.99
CA ARG A 64 -14.62 -9.45 29.71
C ARG A 64 -15.88 -9.80 28.93
N ARG A 65 -16.18 -9.06 27.85
CA ARG A 65 -17.39 -9.26 27.07
C ARG A 65 -17.22 -10.44 26.11
N TRP A 66 -18.14 -11.39 26.16
CA TRP A 66 -18.04 -12.59 25.31
C TRP A 66 -18.09 -12.24 23.81
N LEU A 67 -18.85 -11.20 23.42
CA LEU A 67 -18.96 -10.75 22.03
C LEU A 67 -17.65 -10.20 21.45
N PHE A 68 -16.73 -9.72 22.30
CA PHE A 68 -15.38 -9.38 21.87
C PHE A 68 -14.63 -10.63 21.40
N TRP A 69 -14.68 -11.70 22.19
CA TRP A 69 -14.03 -12.98 21.86
C TRP A 69 -14.72 -13.69 20.70
N ALA A 70 -16.04 -13.56 20.56
CA ALA A 70 -16.76 -14.03 19.38
C ALA A 70 -16.26 -13.31 18.11
N GLY A 71 -16.10 -11.99 18.17
CA GLY A 71 -15.49 -11.21 17.08
C GLY A 71 -14.07 -11.65 16.78
N ALA A 72 -13.23 -11.86 17.80
CA ALA A 72 -11.86 -12.36 17.64
C ALA A 72 -11.82 -13.76 17.01
N ALA A 73 -12.74 -14.65 17.37
CA ALA A 73 -12.86 -15.97 16.77
C ALA A 73 -13.19 -15.86 15.28
N VAL A 74 -14.10 -14.96 14.87
CA VAL A 74 -14.39 -14.71 13.45
C VAL A 74 -13.15 -14.22 12.71
N VAL A 75 -12.38 -13.28 13.29
CA VAL A 75 -11.12 -12.81 12.68
C VAL A 75 -10.14 -13.95 12.47
N VAL A 76 -9.94 -14.82 13.48
CA VAL A 76 -9.05 -15.98 13.38
C VAL A 76 -9.54 -16.94 12.29
N LEU A 77 -10.83 -17.31 12.30
CA LEU A 77 -11.41 -18.23 11.33
C LEU A 77 -11.26 -17.72 9.89
N THR A 78 -11.50 -16.43 9.66
CA THR A 78 -11.34 -15.80 8.34
C THR A 78 -9.87 -15.64 7.94
N ALA A 79 -8.93 -15.65 8.89
CA ALA A 79 -7.49 -15.62 8.62
C ALA A 79 -6.93 -17.00 8.23
N LEU A 80 -7.59 -18.10 8.61
CA LEU A 80 -7.07 -19.46 8.42
C LEU A 80 -6.67 -19.77 6.97
N PRO A 81 -7.47 -19.46 5.93
CA PRO A 81 -7.07 -19.77 4.55
C PRO A 81 -5.77 -19.07 4.16
N ALA A 82 -5.61 -17.81 4.54
CA ALA A 82 -4.41 -17.03 4.27
C ALA A 82 -3.20 -17.55 5.05
N LEU A 83 -3.38 -17.93 6.33
CA LEU A 83 -2.30 -18.50 7.15
C LEU A 83 -1.84 -19.87 6.63
N VAL A 84 -2.78 -20.74 6.26
CA VAL A 84 -2.46 -22.04 5.64
C VAL A 84 -1.73 -21.84 4.32
N TRP A 85 -2.18 -20.90 3.50
CA TRP A 85 -1.49 -20.57 2.26
C TRP A 85 -0.07 -20.06 2.52
N GLN A 86 0.11 -19.13 3.47
CA GLN A 86 1.44 -18.62 3.82
C GLN A 86 2.37 -19.71 4.33
N ALA A 87 1.89 -20.60 5.19
CA ALA A 87 2.68 -21.72 5.71
C ALA A 87 3.16 -22.65 4.58
N ARG A 88 2.30 -22.89 3.57
CA ARG A 88 2.64 -23.72 2.39
C ARG A 88 3.59 -23.02 1.41
N HIS A 89 3.75 -21.70 1.49
CA HIS A 89 4.56 -20.90 0.57
C HIS A 89 5.76 -20.20 1.26
N GLY A 90 6.18 -20.70 2.43
CA GLY A 90 7.38 -20.21 3.11
C GLY A 90 7.25 -18.82 3.73
N TRP A 91 6.06 -18.43 4.17
CA TRP A 91 5.79 -17.16 4.85
C TRP A 91 6.25 -15.91 4.09
N PRO A 92 5.72 -15.67 2.87
CA PRO A 92 6.14 -14.54 2.03
C PRO A 92 5.94 -13.17 2.71
N GLN A 93 4.96 -13.04 3.62
CA GLN A 93 4.74 -11.81 4.36
C GLN A 93 5.91 -11.46 5.30
N LEU A 94 6.57 -12.47 5.90
CA LEU A 94 7.72 -12.26 6.79
C LEU A 94 8.94 -11.78 6.00
N ALA A 95 9.18 -12.39 4.84
CA ALA A 95 10.25 -11.95 3.93
C ALA A 95 10.01 -10.51 3.44
N MET A 96 8.76 -10.16 3.14
CA MET A 96 8.38 -8.80 2.74
C MET A 96 8.63 -7.76 3.83
N GLY A 97 8.48 -8.14 5.10
CA GLY A 97 8.77 -7.25 6.23
C GLY A 97 10.20 -6.74 6.25
N GLN A 98 11.18 -7.56 5.85
CA GLN A 98 12.59 -7.16 5.76
C GLN A 98 12.84 -6.20 4.59
N VAL A 99 12.19 -6.43 3.45
CA VAL A 99 12.26 -5.54 2.28
C VAL A 99 11.66 -4.17 2.61
N LEU A 100 10.48 -4.14 3.23
CA LEU A 100 9.85 -2.89 3.68
C LEU A 100 10.71 -2.16 4.72
N ALA A 101 11.37 -2.89 5.62
CA ALA A 101 12.31 -2.30 6.58
C ALA A 101 13.62 -1.77 5.93
N ALA A 102 13.94 -2.19 4.71
CA ALA A 102 15.02 -1.59 3.90
C ALA A 102 14.51 -0.39 3.08
N GLU A 103 13.23 -0.39 2.70
CA GLU A 103 12.54 0.69 1.96
C GLU A 103 11.98 1.81 2.87
N ARG A 104 12.50 1.93 4.10
CA ARG A 104 11.99 2.89 5.11
C ARG A 104 11.99 4.33 4.62
N ASP A 105 11.14 5.13 5.27
CA ASP A 105 11.04 6.55 4.99
C ASP A 105 12.43 7.24 5.03
N PRO A 106 12.77 8.06 4.02
CA PRO A 106 14.03 8.78 4.00
C PRO A 106 14.21 9.66 5.24
N GLY A 107 15.41 9.63 5.84
CA GLY A 107 15.71 10.41 7.06
C GLY A 107 15.42 9.69 8.38
N GLY A 108 15.17 8.38 8.35
CA GLY A 108 15.06 7.54 9.55
C GLY A 108 13.90 7.97 10.45
N PRO A 109 14.08 8.02 11.79
CA PRO A 109 13.00 8.41 12.71
C PRO A 109 12.43 9.81 12.45
N ALA A 110 13.26 10.76 12.00
CA ALA A 110 12.78 12.10 11.64
C ALA A 110 11.91 12.06 10.38
N GLY A 111 12.32 11.27 9.39
CA GLY A 111 11.54 10.99 8.18
C GLY A 111 10.17 10.38 8.48
N PHE A 112 10.14 9.38 9.38
CA PHE A 112 8.91 8.74 9.84
C PHE A 112 7.93 9.76 10.46
N VAL A 113 8.42 10.60 11.38
CA VAL A 113 7.58 11.62 12.04
C VAL A 113 7.11 12.66 11.02
N LEU A 114 7.99 13.09 10.12
CA LEU A 114 7.63 14.03 9.06
C LEU A 114 6.53 13.45 8.17
N LEU A 115 6.66 12.21 7.71
CA LEU A 115 5.66 11.58 6.86
C LEU A 115 4.34 11.35 7.60
N LEU A 116 4.37 11.03 8.90
CA LEU A 116 3.18 10.97 9.75
C LEU A 116 2.45 12.32 9.78
N LEU A 117 3.16 13.42 10.05
CA LEU A 117 2.58 14.76 10.15
C LEU A 117 2.07 15.26 8.80
N VAL A 118 2.82 15.05 7.72
CA VAL A 118 2.40 15.38 6.35
C VAL A 118 1.15 14.58 5.96
N SER A 119 1.09 13.30 6.32
CA SER A 119 -0.08 12.44 6.07
C SER A 119 -1.31 12.89 6.87
N ALA A 120 -1.13 13.47 8.06
CA ALA A 120 -2.22 14.07 8.83
C ALA A 120 -2.71 15.39 8.19
N GLY A 121 -1.84 16.09 7.46
CA GLY A 121 -2.13 17.38 6.84
C GLY A 121 -2.01 18.56 7.81
N VAL A 122 -2.09 19.78 7.28
CA VAL A 122 -1.79 21.01 8.05
C VAL A 122 -2.77 21.24 9.21
N LEU A 123 -4.06 21.01 9.00
CA LEU A 123 -5.08 21.08 10.05
C LEU A 123 -5.11 19.80 10.88
N GLY A 124 -4.86 18.64 10.25
CA GLY A 124 -4.91 17.37 10.95
C GLY A 124 -3.78 17.18 11.94
N ALA A 125 -2.56 17.65 11.66
CA ALA A 125 -1.42 17.55 12.58
C ALA A 125 -1.67 18.18 13.97
N PRO A 126 -2.12 19.45 14.09
CA PRO A 126 -2.44 20.03 15.40
C PRO A 126 -3.66 19.37 16.05
N LEU A 127 -4.68 18.98 15.28
CA LEU A 127 -5.83 18.23 15.81
C LEU A 127 -5.44 16.85 16.33
N LEU A 128 -4.52 16.18 15.66
CA LEU A 128 -3.96 14.88 16.04
C LEU A 128 -3.19 15.02 17.36
N GLY A 129 -2.32 16.03 17.48
CA GLY A 129 -1.55 16.30 18.69
C GLY A 129 -2.44 16.65 19.89
N TYR A 130 -3.40 17.56 19.70
CA TYR A 130 -4.34 17.94 20.76
C TYR A 130 -5.31 16.80 21.13
N GLY A 131 -5.78 16.04 20.13
CA GLY A 131 -6.62 14.86 20.32
C GLY A 131 -5.90 13.74 21.06
N LEU A 132 -4.61 13.51 20.76
CA LEU A 132 -3.76 12.59 21.48
C LEU A 132 -3.62 13.01 22.96
N TRP A 133 -3.26 14.27 23.21
CA TRP A 133 -3.16 14.81 24.56
C TRP A 133 -4.46 14.64 25.36
N ARG A 134 -5.60 14.88 24.71
CA ARG A 134 -6.93 14.77 25.34
C ARG A 134 -7.32 13.33 25.62
N THR A 135 -7.13 12.43 24.66
CA THR A 135 -7.44 11.01 24.85
C THR A 135 -6.60 10.43 25.98
N LEU A 136 -5.29 10.72 26.04
CA LEU A 136 -4.41 10.29 27.13
C LEU A 136 -4.88 10.77 28.53
N ARG A 137 -5.50 11.95 28.61
CA ARG A 137 -6.06 12.49 29.87
C ARG A 137 -7.48 12.03 30.19
N SER A 138 -8.19 11.43 29.23
CA SER A 138 -9.57 10.99 29.44
C SER A 138 -9.61 9.56 29.98
N PRO A 139 -10.19 9.32 31.18
CA PRO A 139 -10.28 7.97 31.74
C PRO A 139 -10.96 6.95 30.83
N GLU A 140 -11.97 7.39 30.08
CA GLU A 140 -12.76 6.56 29.18
C GLU A 140 -12.03 6.24 27.87
N TYR A 141 -11.24 7.17 27.34
CA TYR A 141 -10.65 7.08 26.00
C TYR A 141 -9.12 6.96 25.98
N ARG A 142 -8.46 6.87 27.15
CA ARG A 142 -6.99 6.78 27.26
C ARG A 142 -6.37 5.63 26.47
N PHE A 143 -7.07 4.50 26.34
CA PHE A 143 -6.57 3.38 25.54
C PHE A 143 -6.35 3.79 24.08
N LEU A 144 -7.17 4.69 23.50
CA LEU A 144 -6.97 5.15 22.11
C LEU A 144 -5.66 5.92 21.94
N GLY A 145 -5.34 6.80 22.91
CA GLY A 145 -4.08 7.54 22.90
C GLY A 145 -2.88 6.60 23.05
N TRP A 146 -2.94 5.66 23.99
CA TRP A 146 -1.88 4.66 24.18
C TRP A 146 -1.77 3.66 23.03
N THR A 147 -2.89 3.32 22.36
CA THR A 147 -2.91 2.51 21.13
C THR A 147 -2.11 3.22 20.03
N PHE A 148 -2.36 4.52 19.84
CA PHE A 148 -1.64 5.31 18.84
C PHE A 148 -0.15 5.41 19.15
N LEU A 149 0.23 5.69 20.41
CA LEU A 149 1.64 5.71 20.82
C LEU A 149 2.31 4.34 20.62
N GLY A 150 1.63 3.25 20.98
CA GLY A 150 2.11 1.90 20.77
C GLY A 150 2.34 1.60 19.28
N LEU A 151 1.40 2.01 18.41
CA LEU A 151 1.54 1.89 16.96
C LEU A 151 2.71 2.69 16.40
N VAL A 152 2.90 3.93 16.86
CA VAL A 152 4.05 4.75 16.48
C VAL A 152 5.35 4.04 16.82
N VAL A 153 5.48 3.50 18.04
CA VAL A 153 6.67 2.76 18.47
C VAL A 153 6.88 1.49 17.65
N ILE A 154 5.82 0.68 17.47
CA ILE A 154 5.89 -0.58 16.71
C ILE A 154 6.31 -0.31 15.27
N PHE A 155 5.65 0.62 14.58
CA PHE A 155 5.95 0.89 13.18
C PHE A 155 7.28 1.61 12.99
N LEU A 156 7.69 2.47 13.90
CA LEU A 156 9.02 3.06 13.87
C LEU A 156 10.13 1.98 13.98
N ALA A 157 9.93 0.98 14.84
CA ALA A 157 10.91 -0.08 15.07
C ALA A 157 10.93 -1.14 13.96
N THR A 158 9.78 -1.41 13.33
CA THR A 158 9.62 -2.52 12.37
C THR A 158 9.61 -2.02 10.93
N LEU A 159 8.47 -1.44 10.52
CA LEU A 159 8.11 -1.15 9.13
C LEU A 159 8.67 0.18 8.60
N GLY A 160 8.94 1.15 9.50
CA GLY A 160 9.51 2.46 9.25
C GLY A 160 8.76 3.36 8.26
N HIS A 161 7.44 3.20 8.16
CA HIS A 161 6.55 4.06 7.37
C HIS A 161 5.55 4.83 8.24
N GLY A 162 5.68 6.16 8.30
CA GLY A 162 4.86 7.02 9.18
C GLY A 162 3.36 6.98 8.86
N TYR A 163 3.02 6.84 7.58
CA TYR A 163 1.63 6.82 7.10
C TYR A 163 0.86 5.55 7.50
N TYR A 164 1.52 4.49 7.99
CA TYR A 164 0.82 3.30 8.50
C TYR A 164 -0.02 3.58 9.76
N THR A 165 0.22 4.70 10.43
CA THR A 165 -0.60 5.16 11.56
C THR A 165 -1.87 5.90 11.14
N ALA A 166 -2.09 6.14 9.84
CA ALA A 166 -3.16 6.98 9.33
C ALA A 166 -4.58 6.50 9.70
N GLY A 167 -4.77 5.20 9.93
CA GLY A 167 -6.06 4.65 10.36
C GLY A 167 -6.55 5.20 11.71
N MET A 168 -5.65 5.71 12.56
CA MET A 168 -6.00 6.32 13.85
C MET A 168 -6.27 7.83 13.77
N PHE A 169 -5.92 8.48 12.65
CA PHE A 169 -5.96 9.94 12.56
C PHE A 169 -7.37 10.48 12.76
N ALA A 170 -8.40 9.86 12.16
CA ALA A 170 -9.76 10.36 12.28
C ALA A 170 -10.27 10.36 13.72
N ALA A 171 -10.00 9.29 14.49
CA ALA A 171 -10.44 9.18 15.87
C ALA A 171 -9.79 10.25 16.78
N LEU A 172 -8.49 10.46 16.61
CA LEU A 172 -7.74 11.46 17.37
C LEU A 172 -8.10 12.89 16.93
N CYS A 173 -8.16 13.17 15.63
CA CYS A 173 -8.59 14.46 15.12
C CYS A 173 -10.02 14.80 15.57
N ALA A 174 -10.94 13.83 15.61
CA ALA A 174 -12.28 14.03 16.15
C ALA A 174 -12.25 14.36 17.65
N ALA A 175 -11.44 13.64 18.45
CA ALA A 175 -11.25 13.95 19.86
C ALA A 175 -10.68 15.37 20.08
N GLY A 176 -9.76 15.80 19.21
CA GLY A 176 -9.21 17.14 19.18
C GLY A 176 -10.26 18.20 18.83
N ALA A 177 -10.99 18.00 17.74
CA ALA A 177 -12.03 18.92 17.26
C ALA A 177 -13.14 19.14 18.30
N VAL A 178 -13.67 18.06 18.88
CA VAL A 178 -14.68 18.13 19.96
C VAL A 178 -14.12 18.81 21.21
N GLY A 179 -12.80 18.81 21.40
CA GLY A 179 -12.16 19.43 22.57
C GLY A 179 -12.08 20.93 22.39
N LEU A 180 -11.64 21.35 21.20
CA LEU A 180 -11.55 22.75 20.82
C LEU A 180 -12.92 23.44 20.79
N ASP A 181 -13.98 22.72 20.43
CA ASP A 181 -15.34 23.25 20.44
C ASP A 181 -15.81 23.66 21.84
N ARG A 182 -15.32 23.00 22.90
CA ARG A 182 -15.66 23.33 24.30
C ARG A 182 -14.90 24.53 24.86
N VAL A 183 -13.76 24.87 24.28
CA VAL A 183 -12.89 25.99 24.70
C VAL A 183 -12.84 27.09 23.66
N ARG A 184 -13.86 27.14 22.78
CA ARG A 184 -13.89 27.96 21.57
C ARG A 184 -13.68 29.44 21.88
N GLY A 185 -12.47 29.92 21.62
CA GLY A 185 -12.16 31.35 21.61
C GLY A 185 -12.60 32.00 20.31
N ARG A 186 -12.84 33.33 20.34
CA ARG A 186 -13.22 34.13 19.15
C ARG A 186 -12.18 34.04 18.01
N TRP A 187 -10.95 33.64 18.32
CA TRP A 187 -9.82 33.50 17.38
C TRP A 187 -9.78 32.14 16.67
N LEU A 188 -10.43 31.10 17.18
CA LEU A 188 -10.30 29.74 16.66
C LEU A 188 -10.74 29.59 15.18
N PRO A 189 -11.85 30.21 14.72
CA PRO A 189 -12.22 30.19 13.30
C PRO A 189 -11.16 30.84 12.40
N TRP A 190 -10.48 31.89 12.87
CA TRP A 190 -9.45 32.61 12.12
C TRP A 190 -8.18 31.77 11.89
N VAL A 191 -7.96 30.73 12.68
CA VAL A 191 -6.86 29.78 12.49
C VAL A 191 -7.34 28.52 11.76
N ALA A 192 -8.51 28.00 12.12
CA ALA A 192 -9.05 26.77 11.57
C ALA A 192 -9.39 26.88 10.07
N TRP A 193 -9.97 28.01 9.63
CA TRP A 193 -10.31 28.20 8.20
C TRP A 193 -9.06 28.25 7.31
N PRO A 194 -8.05 29.10 7.58
CA PRO A 194 -6.82 29.09 6.79
C PRO A 194 -6.10 27.74 6.82
N ALA A 195 -6.02 27.07 7.98
CA ALA A 195 -5.42 25.74 8.08
C ALA A 195 -6.21 24.69 7.29
N GLY A 196 -7.53 24.78 7.27
CA GLY A 196 -8.41 23.94 6.45
C GLY A 196 -8.21 24.17 4.96
N VAL A 197 -8.17 25.43 4.52
CA VAL A 197 -7.86 25.81 3.14
C VAL A 197 -6.47 25.31 2.73
N LEU A 198 -5.45 25.50 3.57
CA LEU A 198 -4.10 25.02 3.29
C LEU A 198 -4.03 23.49 3.23
N SER A 199 -4.81 22.80 4.06
CA SER A 199 -4.95 21.33 3.97
C SER A 199 -5.63 20.90 2.67
N ALA A 200 -6.68 21.60 2.24
CA ALA A 200 -7.34 21.32 0.96
C ALA A 200 -6.40 21.57 -0.23
N VAL A 201 -5.62 22.66 -0.19
CA VAL A 201 -4.58 22.94 -1.19
C VAL A 201 -3.54 21.83 -1.23
N LEU A 202 -3.08 21.35 -0.07
CA LEU A 202 -2.14 20.23 0.03
C LEU A 202 -2.73 18.94 -0.58
N VAL A 203 -4.00 18.64 -0.30
CA VAL A 203 -4.70 17.49 -0.91
C VAL A 203 -4.74 17.62 -2.43
N VAL A 204 -5.09 18.80 -2.97
CA VAL A 204 -5.13 19.05 -4.42
C VAL A 204 -3.74 18.98 -5.06
N THR A 205 -2.67 19.33 -4.35
CA THR A 205 -1.29 19.17 -4.86
C THR A 205 -0.83 17.72 -4.86
N LEU A 206 -1.34 16.91 -3.92
CA LEU A 206 -0.93 15.52 -3.74
C LEU A 206 -1.74 14.56 -4.61
N LEU A 207 -3.03 14.81 -4.84
CA LEU A 207 -3.88 13.98 -5.68
C LEU A 207 -3.59 14.14 -7.19
N PRO A 208 -3.80 13.10 -8.01
CA PRO A 208 -3.61 13.16 -9.46
C PRO A 208 -4.79 13.87 -10.16
N VAL A 209 -5.20 15.03 -9.64
CA VAL A 209 -6.28 15.85 -10.22
C VAL A 209 -5.77 16.92 -11.19
N ARG A 210 -4.46 17.18 -11.17
CA ARG A 210 -3.81 18.11 -12.10
C ARG A 210 -3.50 17.39 -13.42
N PRO A 211 -3.49 18.10 -14.56
CA PRO A 211 -3.06 17.51 -15.82
C PRO A 211 -1.67 16.88 -15.72
N ALA A 212 -1.46 15.74 -16.37
CA ALA A 212 -0.17 15.04 -16.36
C ALA A 212 0.98 15.91 -16.89
N THR A 213 0.70 16.87 -17.77
CA THR A 213 1.65 17.88 -18.26
C THR A 213 2.23 18.74 -17.13
N SER A 214 1.54 18.89 -15.99
CA SER A 214 2.06 19.61 -14.83
C SER A 214 3.23 18.90 -14.14
N LEU A 215 3.45 17.63 -14.45
CA LEU A 215 4.56 16.81 -13.96
C LEU A 215 5.76 16.80 -14.94
N ALA A 216 5.59 17.34 -16.16
CA ALA A 216 6.65 17.37 -17.16
C ALA A 216 7.86 18.16 -16.65
N GLY A 217 9.07 17.59 -16.84
CA GLY A 217 10.32 18.22 -16.38
C GLY A 217 10.49 18.32 -14.86
N ARG A 218 9.56 17.77 -14.06
CA ARG A 218 9.68 17.69 -12.60
C ARG A 218 10.24 16.33 -12.21
N THR A 219 10.98 16.31 -11.10
CA THR A 219 11.45 15.06 -10.51
C THR A 219 10.29 14.33 -9.83
N ALA A 220 10.16 13.02 -10.09
CA ALA A 220 9.21 12.14 -9.37
C ALA A 220 9.36 12.20 -7.85
N ALA A 221 10.53 12.61 -7.34
CA ALA A 221 10.83 12.69 -5.91
C ALA A 221 9.82 13.52 -5.11
N THR A 222 9.17 14.52 -5.72
CA THR A 222 8.20 15.38 -5.02
C THR A 222 6.81 14.75 -4.89
N ASN A 223 6.40 13.90 -5.83
CA ASN A 223 5.14 13.17 -5.79
C ASN A 223 5.25 11.90 -6.66
N PRO A 224 5.88 10.83 -6.13
CA PRO A 224 6.19 9.65 -6.92
C PRO A 224 4.93 8.91 -7.37
N VAL A 225 3.90 8.89 -6.52
CA VAL A 225 2.61 8.23 -6.83
C VAL A 225 1.95 8.83 -8.07
N ASN A 226 1.93 10.17 -8.17
CA ASN A 226 1.36 10.81 -9.36
C ASN A 226 2.27 10.63 -10.58
N ALA A 227 3.59 10.76 -10.42
CA ALA A 227 4.52 10.57 -11.52
C ALA A 227 4.44 9.14 -12.10
N ASP A 228 4.39 8.12 -11.25
CA ASP A 228 4.33 6.71 -11.65
C ASP A 228 2.97 6.29 -12.25
N SER A 229 1.92 7.12 -12.10
CA SER A 229 0.63 6.90 -12.77
C SER A 229 0.62 7.34 -14.24
N VAL A 230 1.67 8.02 -14.72
CA VAL A 230 1.79 8.53 -16.09
C VAL A 230 2.48 7.51 -17.00
N GLY A 231 2.01 7.36 -18.24
CA GLY A 231 2.68 6.56 -19.26
C GLY A 231 2.22 5.11 -19.39
N TRP A 232 1.21 4.67 -18.62
CA TRP A 232 0.73 3.27 -18.67
C TRP A 232 0.07 2.89 -20.01
N PRO A 233 -0.77 3.74 -20.63
CA PRO A 233 -1.26 3.49 -21.99
C PRO A 233 -0.12 3.42 -23.01
N GLU A 234 0.84 4.36 -22.93
CA GLU A 234 2.00 4.45 -23.83
C GLU A 234 2.92 3.23 -23.69
N LEU A 235 3.16 2.77 -22.47
CA LEU A 235 3.82 1.50 -22.17
C LEU A 235 3.12 0.34 -22.88
N ALA A 236 1.80 0.23 -22.75
CA ALA A 236 1.04 -0.83 -23.39
C ALA A 236 1.07 -0.73 -24.94
N ASP A 237 1.04 0.48 -25.50
CA ASP A 237 1.18 0.73 -26.93
C ASP A 237 2.56 0.33 -27.46
N ALA A 238 3.63 0.66 -26.75
CA ALA A 238 5.00 0.28 -27.10
C ALA A 238 5.17 -1.25 -27.09
N VAL A 239 4.71 -1.93 -26.04
CA VAL A 239 4.77 -3.40 -25.93
C VAL A 239 3.92 -4.06 -27.01
N ALA A 240 2.71 -3.56 -27.26
CA ALA A 240 1.84 -4.08 -28.32
C ALA A 240 2.44 -3.88 -29.72
N SER A 241 3.13 -2.77 -29.96
CA SER A 241 3.80 -2.53 -31.23
C SER A 241 4.99 -3.49 -31.41
N ALA A 242 5.81 -3.67 -30.37
CA ALA A 242 6.91 -4.64 -30.38
C ALA A 242 6.41 -6.08 -30.61
N TYR A 243 5.34 -6.48 -29.92
CA TYR A 243 4.73 -7.80 -30.04
C TYR A 243 4.10 -8.04 -31.42
N ARG A 244 3.38 -7.04 -31.98
CA ARG A 244 2.74 -7.16 -33.30
C ARG A 244 3.76 -7.19 -34.45
N ALA A 245 4.91 -6.54 -34.29
CA ALA A 245 5.99 -6.54 -35.27
C ALA A 245 6.70 -7.90 -35.43
N LEU A 246 6.45 -8.85 -34.51
CA LEU A 246 7.01 -10.20 -34.62
C LEU A 246 6.37 -10.98 -35.77
N PRO A 247 7.15 -11.80 -36.50
CA PRO A 247 6.62 -12.74 -37.48
C PRO A 247 5.54 -13.64 -36.85
N PRO A 248 4.47 -14.03 -37.59
CA PRO A 248 3.35 -14.78 -37.02
C PRO A 248 3.76 -16.04 -36.24
N ASP A 249 4.76 -16.78 -36.73
CA ASP A 249 5.22 -18.01 -36.10
C ASP A 249 5.97 -17.75 -34.79
N GLN A 250 6.82 -16.72 -34.75
CA GLN A 250 7.51 -16.31 -33.52
C GLN A 250 6.51 -15.74 -32.51
N ARG A 251 5.56 -14.92 -32.97
CA ARG A 251 4.53 -14.30 -32.11
C ARG A 251 3.70 -15.34 -31.37
N ARG A 252 3.35 -16.47 -31.99
CA ARG A 252 2.58 -17.56 -31.36
C ARG A 252 3.32 -18.23 -30.19
N ARG A 253 4.65 -18.16 -30.16
CA ARG A 253 5.52 -18.71 -29.11
C ARG A 253 6.13 -17.62 -28.22
N THR A 254 5.64 -16.39 -28.32
CA THR A 254 6.09 -15.25 -27.53
C THR A 254 5.13 -14.95 -26.40
N THR A 255 5.65 -14.85 -25.18
CA THR A 255 4.92 -14.36 -24.01
C THR A 255 5.42 -12.97 -23.58
N ILE A 256 4.75 -12.35 -22.61
CA ILE A 256 5.11 -11.03 -22.09
C ILE A 256 5.50 -11.14 -20.62
N VAL A 257 6.67 -10.62 -20.29
CA VAL A 257 7.14 -10.54 -18.91
C VAL A 257 7.50 -9.09 -18.59
N ALA A 258 7.00 -8.57 -17.48
CA ALA A 258 7.39 -7.27 -16.96
C ALA A 258 8.22 -7.44 -15.70
N HIS A 259 9.36 -6.75 -15.63
CA HIS A 259 10.30 -6.86 -14.53
C HIS A 259 9.63 -6.56 -13.18
N THR A 260 8.82 -5.49 -13.11
CA THR A 260 8.11 -5.10 -11.88
C THR A 260 6.61 -5.35 -11.95
N TYR A 261 6.00 -5.62 -10.80
CA TYR A 261 4.56 -5.84 -10.68
C TYR A 261 3.71 -4.63 -11.08
N TRP A 262 4.24 -3.40 -10.98
CA TRP A 262 3.54 -2.19 -11.41
C TRP A 262 3.42 -2.12 -12.94
N MET A 263 4.51 -2.39 -13.67
CA MET A 263 4.47 -2.50 -15.13
C MET A 263 3.57 -3.66 -15.58
N ALA A 264 3.65 -4.79 -14.88
CA ALA A 264 2.80 -5.95 -15.14
C ALA A 264 1.31 -5.62 -14.93
N GLY A 265 0.98 -4.93 -13.85
CA GLY A 265 -0.39 -4.46 -13.57
C GLY A 265 -0.90 -3.48 -14.62
N ALA A 266 -0.06 -2.56 -15.08
CA ALA A 266 -0.39 -1.65 -16.18
C ALA A 266 -0.67 -2.42 -17.47
N LEU A 267 0.21 -3.36 -17.85
CA LEU A 267 0.02 -4.18 -19.05
C LEU A 267 -1.19 -5.12 -18.94
N ALA A 268 -1.47 -5.70 -17.77
CA ALA A 268 -2.68 -6.49 -17.55
C ALA A 268 -3.95 -5.65 -17.70
N ARG A 269 -3.92 -4.37 -17.32
CA ARG A 269 -5.07 -3.44 -17.44
C ARG A 269 -5.28 -2.89 -18.85
N TYR A 270 -4.20 -2.56 -19.56
CA TYR A 270 -4.23 -1.83 -20.85
C TYR A 270 -3.85 -2.68 -22.07
N GLY A 271 -3.24 -3.85 -21.86
CA GLY A 271 -2.80 -4.77 -22.89
C GLY A 271 -3.89 -5.57 -23.59
N PRO A 272 -4.93 -6.10 -22.91
CA PRO A 272 -5.95 -6.91 -23.58
C PRO A 272 -6.67 -6.21 -24.73
N PRO A 273 -7.08 -4.92 -24.62
CA PRO A 273 -7.65 -4.19 -25.76
C PRO A 273 -6.69 -3.99 -26.94
N ARG A 274 -5.38 -4.19 -26.74
CA ARG A 274 -4.31 -4.07 -27.74
C ARG A 274 -3.92 -5.42 -28.34
N GLY A 275 -4.58 -6.51 -27.94
CA GLY A 275 -4.30 -7.87 -28.41
C GLY A 275 -3.06 -8.50 -27.78
N LEU A 276 -2.63 -8.01 -26.61
CA LEU A 276 -1.54 -8.64 -25.88
C LEU A 276 -2.00 -9.93 -25.19
N PRO A 277 -1.16 -10.98 -25.16
CA PRO A 277 -1.41 -12.17 -24.35
C PRO A 277 -1.29 -11.84 -22.85
N GLU A 278 -1.51 -12.86 -22.02
CA GLU A 278 -1.30 -12.78 -20.58
C GLU A 278 0.12 -12.28 -20.24
N VAL A 279 0.20 -11.47 -19.17
CA VAL A 279 1.44 -10.83 -18.73
C VAL A 279 1.87 -11.45 -17.41
N TYR A 280 3.15 -11.81 -17.31
CA TYR A 280 3.73 -12.37 -16.10
C TYR A 280 4.73 -11.38 -15.48
N SER A 281 4.99 -11.52 -14.18
CA SER A 281 6.06 -10.77 -13.52
C SER A 281 6.69 -11.58 -12.41
N PRO A 282 8.02 -11.62 -12.34
CA PRO A 282 8.69 -12.34 -11.27
C PRO A 282 8.77 -11.54 -9.96
N ASN A 283 8.21 -10.32 -9.93
CA ASN A 283 8.34 -9.42 -8.80
C ASN A 283 7.20 -9.57 -7.78
N ARG A 284 7.59 -9.63 -6.50
CA ARG A 284 6.71 -9.63 -5.32
C ARG A 284 5.59 -10.67 -5.44
N GLY A 285 4.38 -10.28 -5.03
CA GLY A 285 3.20 -11.15 -5.05
C GLY A 285 2.72 -11.52 -6.45
N TYR A 286 3.09 -10.74 -7.48
CA TYR A 286 2.65 -11.01 -8.86
C TYR A 286 3.18 -12.35 -9.37
N TRP A 287 4.34 -12.79 -8.87
CA TRP A 287 4.92 -14.10 -9.16
C TRP A 287 3.95 -15.27 -8.87
N TYR A 288 3.03 -15.12 -7.92
CA TYR A 288 2.06 -16.15 -7.57
C TYR A 288 0.85 -16.23 -8.51
N PHE A 289 0.67 -15.27 -9.43
CA PHE A 289 -0.44 -15.31 -10.40
C PHE A 289 -0.20 -16.27 -11.58
N GLY A 290 1.02 -16.77 -11.72
CA GLY A 290 1.34 -17.79 -12.71
C GLY A 290 2.77 -17.64 -13.21
N SER A 291 3.13 -18.53 -14.12
CA SER A 291 4.38 -18.49 -14.86
C SER A 291 4.09 -18.58 -16.36
N PRO A 292 4.99 -18.08 -17.22
CA PRO A 292 4.95 -18.43 -18.62
C PRO A 292 4.94 -19.96 -18.84
N PRO A 293 4.28 -20.46 -19.90
CA PRO A 293 4.28 -21.88 -20.23
C PRO A 293 5.63 -22.30 -20.81
N ASP A 294 6.03 -23.57 -20.61
CA ASP A 294 7.29 -24.12 -21.15
C ASP A 294 7.36 -24.10 -22.69
N SER A 295 6.21 -24.01 -23.36
CA SER A 295 6.14 -23.82 -24.82
C SER A 295 6.52 -22.42 -25.30
N ALA A 296 6.61 -21.43 -24.40
CA ALA A 296 7.00 -20.07 -24.73
C ALA A 296 8.52 -19.96 -24.86
N THR A 297 9.00 -20.11 -26.09
CA THR A 297 10.42 -20.06 -26.43
C THR A 297 10.93 -18.65 -26.77
N ALA A 298 10.06 -17.64 -26.75
CA ALA A 298 10.43 -16.23 -26.91
C ALA A 298 9.68 -15.34 -25.91
N VAL A 299 10.22 -14.17 -25.61
CA VAL A 299 9.67 -13.22 -24.64
C VAL A 299 9.83 -11.78 -25.10
N VAL A 300 8.76 -10.99 -24.98
CA VAL A 300 8.88 -9.52 -24.89
C VAL A 300 9.04 -9.17 -23.41
N TYR A 301 10.26 -8.83 -23.01
CA TYR A 301 10.61 -8.48 -21.63
C TYR A 301 10.64 -6.97 -21.44
N VAL A 302 9.95 -6.45 -20.44
CA VAL A 302 9.87 -5.01 -20.16
C VAL A 302 10.65 -4.68 -18.89
N GLY A 303 11.63 -3.78 -19.01
CA GLY A 303 12.55 -3.42 -17.93
C GLY A 303 13.76 -4.35 -17.83
N ASP A 304 14.47 -4.30 -16.70
CA ASP A 304 15.69 -5.08 -16.44
C ASP A 304 16.87 -4.71 -17.35
N THR A 305 18.01 -5.36 -17.14
CA THR A 305 19.25 -5.15 -17.90
C THR A 305 19.51 -6.29 -18.87
N SER A 306 20.13 -5.99 -20.01
CA SER A 306 20.56 -7.02 -20.96
C SER A 306 21.50 -8.05 -20.33
N ALA A 307 22.43 -7.61 -19.47
CA ALA A 307 23.38 -8.47 -18.77
C ALA A 307 22.69 -9.51 -17.88
N HIS A 308 21.63 -9.13 -17.16
CA HIS A 308 20.86 -10.06 -16.36
C HIS A 308 20.06 -11.03 -17.25
N LEU A 309 19.39 -10.54 -18.29
CA LEU A 309 18.59 -11.37 -19.19
C LEU A 309 19.44 -12.39 -19.97
N MET A 310 20.67 -12.05 -20.37
CA MET A 310 21.58 -12.96 -21.08
C MET A 310 21.98 -14.21 -20.26
N GLN A 311 21.79 -14.18 -18.94
CA GLN A 311 21.98 -15.34 -18.07
C GLN A 311 20.87 -16.40 -18.26
N TYR A 312 19.71 -16.00 -18.77
CA TYR A 312 18.53 -16.86 -18.92
C TYR A 312 18.16 -17.15 -20.38
N PHE A 313 18.61 -16.31 -21.32
CA PHE A 313 18.29 -16.42 -22.73
C PHE A 313 19.55 -16.45 -23.59
N ASP A 314 19.48 -17.14 -24.73
CA ASP A 314 20.57 -17.20 -25.71
C ASP A 314 20.69 -15.90 -26.50
N GLN A 315 19.57 -15.26 -26.81
CA GLN A 315 19.55 -13.98 -27.54
C GLN A 315 18.74 -12.94 -26.77
N VAL A 316 19.30 -11.75 -26.61
CA VAL A 316 18.64 -10.60 -25.99
C VAL A 316 18.92 -9.37 -26.85
N ARG A 317 17.88 -8.80 -27.46
CA ARG A 317 17.97 -7.57 -28.25
C ARG A 317 16.98 -6.54 -27.77
N GLN A 318 17.40 -5.28 -27.66
CA GLN A 318 16.46 -4.20 -27.41
C GLN A 318 15.65 -3.94 -28.68
N VAL A 319 14.33 -3.92 -28.57
CA VAL A 319 13.43 -3.68 -29.71
C VAL A 319 12.68 -2.35 -29.60
N ALA A 320 12.56 -1.81 -28.38
CA ALA A 320 11.99 -0.51 -28.14
C ALA A 320 12.43 0.05 -26.78
N THR A 321 12.06 1.30 -26.54
CA THR A 321 12.18 1.97 -25.25
C THR A 321 10.85 2.63 -24.96
N VAL A 322 10.37 2.52 -23.73
CA VAL A 322 9.11 3.16 -23.31
C VAL A 322 9.30 4.67 -23.24
N ASP A 323 8.37 5.40 -23.86
CA ASP A 323 8.28 6.85 -23.78
C ASP A 323 6.85 7.26 -23.43
N ASN A 324 6.69 7.91 -22.28
CA ASN A 324 5.43 8.47 -21.80
C ASN A 324 5.04 9.77 -22.52
N ARG A 325 5.87 10.25 -23.47
CA ARG A 325 5.64 11.41 -24.35
C ARG A 325 5.52 12.76 -23.65
N LEU A 326 5.58 12.77 -22.32
CA LEU A 326 5.43 13.95 -21.48
C LEU A 326 6.75 14.33 -20.79
N GLY A 327 7.81 13.53 -20.99
CA GLY A 327 9.10 13.76 -20.33
C GLY A 327 8.99 13.70 -18.80
N VAL A 328 7.99 12.98 -18.28
CA VAL A 328 7.83 12.79 -16.83
C VAL A 328 8.85 11.74 -16.39
N ALA A 329 9.77 12.13 -15.52
CA ALA A 329 10.70 11.17 -14.94
C ALA A 329 9.92 10.27 -13.96
N ASN A 330 9.77 8.99 -14.28
CA ASN A 330 9.08 8.00 -13.47
C ASN A 330 9.64 6.59 -13.71
N THR A 331 9.07 5.57 -13.06
CA THR A 331 9.57 4.19 -13.14
C THR A 331 9.39 3.51 -14.50
N VAL A 332 8.52 4.02 -15.38
CA VAL A 332 8.27 3.45 -16.71
C VAL A 332 9.02 4.18 -17.82
N GLN A 333 9.34 5.47 -17.63
CA GLN A 333 10.02 6.28 -18.63
C GLN A 333 11.42 5.76 -18.91
N GLY A 334 11.72 5.51 -20.18
CA GLY A 334 13.03 4.98 -20.57
C GLY A 334 13.20 3.49 -20.28
N ALA A 335 12.17 2.79 -19.79
CA ALA A 335 12.28 1.35 -19.57
C ALA A 335 12.55 0.64 -20.92
N PRO A 336 13.58 -0.21 -21.01
CA PRO A 336 13.87 -0.94 -22.22
C PRO A 336 12.82 -2.03 -22.46
N ILE A 337 12.51 -2.29 -23.72
CA ILE A 337 11.72 -3.44 -24.16
C ILE A 337 12.66 -4.36 -24.93
N TRP A 338 12.87 -5.55 -24.41
CA TRP A 338 13.74 -6.57 -24.97
C TRP A 338 12.92 -7.63 -25.69
N LEU A 339 13.42 -8.12 -26.82
CA LEU A 339 13.04 -9.43 -27.34
C LEU A 339 14.11 -10.42 -26.92
N CYS A 340 13.68 -11.42 -26.14
CA CYS A 340 14.50 -12.53 -25.69
C CYS A 340 14.08 -13.80 -26.43
N ASP A 341 15.03 -14.58 -26.94
CA ASP A 341 14.77 -15.87 -27.61
C ASP A 341 15.72 -16.95 -27.06
N GLY A 342 15.29 -18.20 -27.15
CA GLY A 342 16.03 -19.35 -26.64
C GLY A 342 16.22 -19.31 -25.13
N PRO A 343 15.15 -19.50 -24.32
CA PRO A 343 15.32 -19.68 -22.88
C PRO A 343 16.22 -20.90 -22.62
N ARG A 344 17.29 -20.70 -21.85
CA ARG A 344 18.31 -21.73 -21.57
C ARG A 344 17.75 -22.92 -20.78
N GLN A 345 16.62 -22.72 -20.12
CA GLN A 345 15.87 -23.75 -19.39
C GLN A 345 14.37 -23.51 -19.60
N PRO A 346 13.52 -24.55 -19.49
CA PRO A 346 12.07 -24.37 -19.44
C PRO A 346 11.66 -23.38 -18.35
N TRP A 347 10.55 -22.67 -18.55
CA TRP A 347 10.04 -21.69 -17.59
C TRP A 347 9.73 -22.29 -16.23
N SER A 348 9.25 -23.53 -16.18
CA SER A 348 9.05 -24.31 -14.96
C SER A 348 10.31 -24.41 -14.09
N MET A 349 11.50 -24.36 -14.70
CA MET A 349 12.79 -24.38 -14.00
C MET A 349 13.39 -22.99 -13.78
N ALA A 350 13.24 -22.08 -14.76
CA ALA A 350 13.79 -20.73 -14.71
C ALA A 350 12.99 -19.77 -13.82
N TRP A 351 11.65 -19.85 -13.85
CA TRP A 351 10.75 -18.92 -13.18
C TRP A 351 10.93 -18.81 -11.66
N PRO A 352 11.17 -19.90 -10.91
CA PRO A 352 11.47 -19.80 -9.49
C PRO A 352 12.75 -19.01 -9.18
N ARG A 353 13.73 -19.00 -10.10
CA ARG A 353 15.02 -18.30 -9.93
C ARG A 353 14.95 -16.82 -10.26
N LEU A 354 14.00 -16.43 -11.11
CA LEU A 354 13.77 -15.03 -11.48
C LEU A 354 13.07 -14.24 -10.37
N ARG A 355 12.48 -14.91 -9.38
CA ARG A 355 11.69 -14.26 -8.33
C ARG A 355 12.53 -13.29 -7.51
N PHE A 356 12.01 -12.08 -7.33
CA PHE A 356 12.56 -11.10 -6.40
C PHE A 356 11.46 -10.32 -5.68
N LEU A 357 11.79 -9.76 -4.50
CA LEU A 357 10.87 -9.02 -3.64
C LEU A 357 11.07 -7.51 -3.75
#